data_AF-A0A356L4J3-F1
#
_entry.id   AF-A0A356L4J3-F1
#
_cell.length_a   1.000
_cell.length_b   1.000
_cell.length_c   1.000
_cell.angle_alpha   90.00
_cell.angle_beta   90.00
_cell.angle_gamma   90.00
#
_symmetry.space_group_name_H-M   'P 1'
#
loop_
_entity.id
_entity.type
_entity.pdbx_description
1 polymer ?
#
loop_
_entity_poly.entity_id
_entity_poly.type
_entity_poly.pdbx_seq_one_letter_code
_entity_poly.pdbx_strand_id
1 'polypeptide(L)'
;HNGGGVGIGKAINGGFGLVLDGSEEVDQILESAIPWDVMSGVARRSWARNPHAMEVSSDYNRQNANTQITLPYLADEEFLRKIVKQKY
;
A
#
# COMPACT_ATOMS: atom_id res chain seq x y z
N HIS A 1 3.63 16.34 8.19
CA HIS A 1 2.72 17.43 8.62
C HIS A 1 1.59 16.87 9.50
N ASN A 2 1.08 17.69 10.43
CA ASN A 2 -0.07 17.35 11.28
C ASN A 2 -1.30 18.15 10.81
N GLY A 3 -2.27 17.46 10.22
CA GLY A 3 -3.56 18.05 9.87
C GLY A 3 -3.66 18.72 8.50
N GLY A 4 -2.78 18.40 7.55
CA GLY A 4 -2.91 18.94 6.20
C GLY A 4 -4.29 18.66 5.60
N GLY A 5 -4.92 19.69 5.02
CA GLY A 5 -6.26 19.63 4.42
C GLY A 5 -7.43 19.63 5.41
N VAL A 6 -7.33 18.92 6.53
CA VAL A 6 -8.48 18.65 7.44
C VAL A 6 -8.39 19.30 8.82
N GLY A 7 -7.26 19.94 9.16
CA GLY A 7 -7.02 20.58 10.45
C GLY A 7 -6.26 19.69 11.46
N ILE A 8 -5.70 20.34 12.47
CA ILE A 8 -4.79 19.74 13.48
C ILE A 8 -5.43 18.51 14.15
N GLY A 9 -4.68 17.42 14.24
CA GLY A 9 -5.08 16.19 14.92
C GLY A 9 -5.99 15.26 14.13
N LYS A 10 -6.43 15.65 12.92
CA LYS A 10 -7.35 14.85 12.10
C LYS A 10 -6.68 14.07 10.97
N ALA A 11 -5.41 14.36 10.68
CA ALA A 11 -4.61 13.61 9.72
C ALA A 11 -3.12 13.68 10.06
N ILE A 12 -2.41 12.62 9.69
CA ILE A 12 -0.95 12.62 9.59
C ILE A 12 -0.65 12.44 8.11
N ASN A 13 0.02 13.43 7.50
CA ASN A 13 0.28 13.45 6.07
C ASN A 13 1.74 13.83 5.80
N GLY A 14 2.36 13.16 4.85
CA GLY A 14 3.74 13.37 4.42
C GLY A 14 3.82 13.53 2.90
N GLY A 15 4.97 14.02 2.45
CA GLY A 15 5.35 14.12 1.06
C GLY A 15 6.85 14.37 1.00
N PHE A 16 7.46 14.11 -0.16
CA PHE A 16 8.87 14.36 -0.38
C PHE A 16 9.07 15.13 -1.69
N GLY A 17 10.24 15.74 -1.83
CA GLY A 17 10.72 16.28 -3.10
C GLY A 17 12.00 15.55 -3.47
N LEU A 18 12.18 15.29 -4.77
CA LEU A 18 13.38 14.66 -5.32
C LEU A 18 13.95 15.57 -6.40
N VAL A 19 15.20 15.99 -6.23
CA VAL A 19 15.91 16.82 -7.20
C VAL A 19 16.44 15.91 -8.29
N LEU A 20 16.15 16.25 -9.55
CA LEU A 20 16.66 15.54 -10.73
C LEU A 20 17.78 16.36 -11.35
N ASP A 21 19.02 16.09 -10.94
CA ASP A 21 20.21 16.81 -11.41
C ASP A 21 20.93 16.13 -12.58
N GLY A 22 20.48 14.93 -12.97
CA GLY A 22 21.04 14.15 -14.09
C GLY A 22 22.24 13.29 -13.71
N SER A 23 22.57 13.14 -12.42
CA SER A 23 23.60 12.22 -11.95
C SER A 23 23.11 10.76 -11.91
N GLU A 24 24.04 9.82 -12.11
CA GLU A 24 23.76 8.37 -11.96
C GLU A 24 23.32 8.00 -10.53
N GLU A 25 23.81 8.74 -9.52
CA GLU A 25 23.36 8.57 -8.13
C GLU A 25 21.87 8.86 -7.99
N VAL A 26 21.37 9.92 -8.61
CA VAL A 26 19.95 10.26 -8.59
C VAL A 26 19.11 9.20 -9.31
N ASP A 27 19.61 8.59 -10.39
CA ASP A 27 18.92 7.48 -11.06
C ASP A 27 18.72 6.30 -10.09
N GLN A 28 19.75 5.92 -9.33
CA GLN A 28 19.66 4.84 -8.33
C GLN A 28 18.67 5.19 -7.19
N ILE A 29 18.66 6.45 -6.74
CA ILE A 29 17.67 6.91 -5.75
C ILE A 29 16.27 6.85 -6.34
N LEU A 30 16.08 7.27 -7.58
CA LEU A 30 14.79 7.30 -8.26
C LEU A 30 14.20 5.89 -8.44
N GLU A 31 15.03 4.92 -8.83
CA GLU A 31 14.64 3.51 -8.99
C GLU A 31 14.08 2.89 -7.70
N SER A 32 14.49 3.36 -6.52
CA SER A 32 14.02 2.84 -5.24
C SER A 32 12.93 3.71 -4.60
N ALA A 33 13.07 5.03 -4.64
CA ALA A 33 12.19 5.97 -3.94
C ALA A 33 10.78 6.00 -4.55
N ILE A 34 10.67 6.02 -5.89
CA ILE A 34 9.37 6.13 -6.56
C ILE A 34 8.50 4.88 -6.34
N PRO A 35 9.01 3.65 -6.57
CA PRO A 35 8.21 2.46 -6.26
C PRO A 35 7.82 2.39 -4.78
N TRP A 36 8.72 2.79 -3.86
CA TRP A 36 8.40 2.77 -2.43
C TRP A 36 7.28 3.74 -2.05
N ASP A 37 7.33 5.00 -2.52
CA ASP A 37 6.31 6.02 -2.21
C ASP A 37 4.92 5.60 -2.70
N VAL A 38 4.84 5.01 -3.90
CA VAL A 38 3.58 4.56 -4.48
C VAL A 38 3.12 3.24 -3.85
N MET A 39 3.98 2.22 -3.91
CA MET A 39 3.57 0.84 -3.60
C MET A 39 3.38 0.61 -2.10
N SER A 40 3.99 1.39 -1.21
CA SER A 40 3.67 1.33 0.22
C SER A 40 2.20 1.67 0.50
N GLY A 41 1.67 2.69 -0.19
CA GLY A 41 0.25 3.07 -0.13
C GLY A 41 -0.67 2.01 -0.74
N VAL A 42 -0.29 1.46 -1.89
CA VAL A 42 -1.03 0.37 -2.56
C VAL A 42 -1.05 -0.87 -1.68
N ALA A 43 0.08 -1.29 -1.12
CA ALA A 43 0.20 -2.44 -0.22
C ALA A 43 -0.69 -2.28 1.01
N ARG A 44 -0.69 -1.10 1.66
CA ARG A 44 -1.56 -0.84 2.81
C ARG A 44 -3.04 -0.90 2.45
N ARG A 45 -3.43 -0.36 1.29
CA ARG A 45 -4.83 -0.41 0.79
C ARG A 45 -5.24 -1.83 0.41
N SER A 46 -4.33 -2.59 -0.19
CA SER A 46 -4.49 -4.01 -0.48
C SER A 46 -4.76 -4.77 0.80
N TRP A 47 -3.92 -4.59 1.83
CA TRP A 47 -4.11 -5.22 3.14
C TRP A 47 -5.45 -4.83 3.81
N ALA A 48 -5.90 -3.60 3.60
CA ALA A 48 -7.23 -3.13 4.00
C ALA A 48 -8.38 -3.62 3.09
N ARG A 49 -8.10 -4.59 2.20
CA ARG A 49 -9.05 -5.29 1.31
C ARG A 49 -9.67 -4.42 0.22
N ASN A 50 -8.97 -3.39 -0.26
CA ASN A 50 -9.40 -2.67 -1.45
C ASN A 50 -9.17 -3.54 -2.71
N PRO A 51 -10.22 -3.87 -3.50
CA PRO A 51 -10.10 -4.83 -4.61
C PRO A 51 -9.06 -4.45 -5.66
N HIS A 52 -9.07 -3.19 -6.11
CA HIS A 52 -8.10 -2.73 -7.11
C HIS A 52 -6.68 -2.67 -6.58
N ALA A 53 -6.49 -2.34 -5.31
CA ALA A 53 -5.16 -2.39 -4.70
C ALA A 53 -4.65 -3.83 -4.55
N MET A 54 -5.52 -4.80 -4.28
CA MET A 54 -5.17 -6.22 -4.25
C MET A 54 -4.74 -6.74 -5.62
N GLU A 55 -5.47 -6.36 -6.67
CA GLU A 55 -5.13 -6.65 -8.07
C GLU A 55 -3.75 -6.07 -8.44
N VAL A 56 -3.56 -4.76 -8.25
CA VAL A 56 -2.27 -4.08 -8.53
C VAL A 56 -1.13 -4.67 -7.74
N SER A 57 -1.34 -5.03 -6.47
CA SER A 57 -0.30 -5.67 -5.63
C SER A 57 0.06 -7.07 -6.15
N SER A 58 -0.93 -7.84 -6.61
CA SER A 58 -0.71 -9.16 -7.20
C SER A 58 0.09 -9.06 -8.49
N ASP A 59 -0.25 -8.10 -9.35
CA ASP A 59 0.44 -7.85 -10.62
C ASP A 59 1.88 -7.38 -10.38
N TYR A 60 2.07 -6.47 -9.44
CA TYR A 60 3.38 -5.97 -9.04
C TYR A 60 4.30 -7.10 -8.56
N ASN A 61 3.81 -8.01 -7.71
CA ASN A 61 4.58 -9.17 -7.24
C ASN A 61 4.96 -10.14 -8.38
N ARG A 62 4.16 -10.23 -9.45
CA ARG A 62 4.51 -11.06 -10.62
C ARG A 62 5.59 -10.44 -11.50
N GLN A 63 5.66 -9.11 -11.55
CA GLN A 63 6.58 -8.37 -12.41
C GLN A 63 7.91 -8.04 -11.72
N ASN A 64 7.95 -8.04 -10.38
CA ASN A 64 9.11 -7.63 -9.61
C ASN A 64 9.67 -8.80 -8.78
N ALA A 65 10.88 -9.25 -9.09
CA ALA A 65 11.52 -10.36 -8.37
C ALA A 65 12.17 -9.94 -7.03
N ASN A 66 12.51 -8.66 -6.88
CA ASN A 66 13.31 -8.16 -5.75
C ASN A 66 12.46 -7.64 -4.58
N THR A 67 11.14 -7.52 -4.75
CA THR A 67 10.23 -7.00 -3.71
C THR A 67 8.96 -7.83 -3.69
N GLN A 68 8.37 -7.98 -2.51
CA GLN A 68 7.16 -8.79 -2.32
C GLN A 68 6.19 -8.09 -1.38
N ILE A 69 4.98 -7.84 -1.86
CA ILE A 69 3.86 -7.33 -1.06
C ILE A 69 3.08 -8.51 -0.49
N THR A 70 2.81 -8.51 0.82
CA THR A 70 1.90 -9.48 1.45
C THR A 70 0.47 -9.24 0.99
N LEU A 71 -0.13 -10.23 0.33
CA LEU A 71 -1.52 -10.19 -0.11
C LEU A 71 -2.45 -10.75 0.98
N PRO A 72 -3.58 -10.10 1.28
CA PRO A 72 -4.53 -10.65 2.24
C PRO A 72 -5.31 -11.82 1.63
N TYR A 73 -5.53 -12.85 2.45
CA TYR A 73 -6.52 -13.87 2.18
C TYR A 73 -7.83 -13.47 2.87
N LEU A 74 -8.91 -13.39 2.10
CA LEU A 74 -10.21 -13.01 2.63
C LEU A 74 -10.83 -14.18 3.39
N ALA A 75 -11.42 -13.89 4.54
CA ALA A 75 -12.18 -14.88 5.29
C ALA A 75 -13.50 -15.20 4.58
N ASP A 76 -13.98 -16.43 4.74
CA ASP A 76 -15.29 -16.84 4.27
C ASP A 76 -16.39 -16.25 5.17
N GLU A 77 -17.11 -15.27 4.65
CA GLU A 77 -18.20 -14.57 5.33
C GLU A 77 -19.39 -15.49 5.65
N GLU A 78 -19.68 -16.49 4.80
CA GLU A 78 -20.77 -17.44 5.05
C GLU A 78 -20.42 -18.38 6.21
N PHE A 79 -19.17 -18.86 6.21
CA PHE A 79 -18.65 -19.66 7.31
C PHE A 79 -18.68 -18.89 8.63
N LEU A 80 -18.24 -17.63 8.64
CA LEU A 80 -18.29 -16.77 9.81
C LEU A 80 -19.74 -16.57 10.30
N ARG A 81 -20.69 -16.26 9.39
CA ARG A 81 -22.11 -16.09 9.75
C ARG A 81 -22.71 -17.35 10.35
N LYS A 82 -22.35 -18.53 9.83
CA LYS A 82 -22.81 -19.82 10.35
C LYS A 82 -22.33 -20.04 11.79
N ILE A 83 -21.06 -19.79 12.06
CA ILE A 83 -20.49 -19.97 13.41
C ILE A 83 -21.10 -18.99 14.42
N VAL A 84 -21.27 -17.72 14.03
CA VAL A 84 -21.86 -16.71 14.92
C VAL A 84 -23.28 -17.10 15.31
N LYS A 85 -24.13 -17.50 14.34
CA LYS A 85 -25.51 -17.96 14.59
C LYS A 85 -25.60 -19.26 15.41
N GLN A 86 -24.58 -20.11 15.38
CA GLN A 86 -24.56 -21.33 16.17
C GLN A 86 -24.23 -21.06 17.64
N LYS A 87 -23.53 -19.96 17.93
CA LYS A 87 -22.97 -19.66 19.26
C LYS A 87 -23.77 -18.60 20.03
N TYR A 88 -24.51 -17.75 19.33
CA TYR A 88 -25.37 -16.69 19.86
C TYR A 88 -26.75 -16.80 19.22
#